data_AF-H2IPM7-F1
#
_entry.id   AF-H2IPM7-F1
#
_cell.length_a   1.000
_cell.length_b   1.000
_cell.length_c   1.000
_cell.angle_alpha   90.00
_cell.angle_beta   90.00
_cell.angle_gamma   90.00
#
_symmetry.space_group_name_H-M   'P 1'
#
loop_
_entity.id
_entity.type
_entity.pdbx_description
1 polymer ?
#
loop_
_entity_poly.entity_id
_entity_poly.type
_entity_poly.pdbx_seq_one_letter_code
_entity_poly.pdbx_strand_id
1 'polypeptide(L)' 'MGFIKGSLGAFAGSMAVWLSFYFIFHFETWTMRLISIFTLNAFVYLVAKFLDKKFPCD' A
#
# COMPACT_ATOMS: atom_id res chain seq x y z
N MET A 1 18.06 4.18 -13.77
CA MET A 1 16.89 3.35 -13.37
C MET A 1 16.27 3.72 -12.01
N GLY A 2 16.96 4.46 -11.11
CA GLY A 2 16.46 4.75 -9.74
C GLY A 2 15.24 5.68 -9.63
N PHE A 3 15.05 6.62 -10.56
CA PHE A 3 13.95 7.60 -10.53
C PHE A 3 12.54 6.99 -10.67
N ILE A 4 12.42 5.90 -11.44
CA ILE A 4 11.14 5.22 -11.71
C ILE A 4 10.71 4.39 -10.48
N LYS A 5 11.66 3.77 -9.77
CA LYS A 5 11.37 3.00 -8.54
C LYS A 5 10.92 3.92 -7.39
N GLY A 6 11.56 5.09 -7.24
CA GLY A 6 11.17 6.08 -6.22
C GLY A 6 9.79 6.68 -6.46
N SER A 7 9.46 7.00 -7.72
CA SER A 7 8.13 7.53 -8.09
C SER A 7 7.03 6.47 -7.96
N LEU A 8 7.28 5.21 -8.32
CA LEU A 8 6.33 4.10 -8.09
C LEU A 8 6.07 3.86 -6.60
N GLY A 9 7.10 3.88 -5.77
CA GLY A 9 6.96 3.76 -4.31
C GLY A 9 6.19 4.92 -3.69
N ALA A 10 6.49 6.15 -4.10
CA ALA A 10 5.79 7.35 -3.65
C ALA A 10 4.31 7.34 -4.07
N PHE A 11 4.01 6.88 -5.30
CA PHE A 11 2.64 6.75 -5.81
C PHE A 11 1.86 5.67 -5.06
N ALA A 12 2.46 4.49 -4.85
CA ALA A 12 1.83 3.42 -4.08
C ALA A 12 1.57 3.83 -2.62
N GLY A 13 2.52 4.54 -1.99
CA GLY A 13 2.36 5.05 -0.63
C GLY A 13 1.25 6.10 -0.52
N SER A 14 1.19 7.06 -1.43
CA SER A 14 0.15 8.10 -1.45
C SER A 14 -1.24 7.53 -1.76
N MET A 15 -1.37 6.56 -2.66
CA MET A 15 -2.62 5.81 -2.86
C MET A 15 -3.05 5.05 -1.60
N ALA A 16 -2.11 4.41 -0.89
CA ALA A 16 -2.42 3.66 0.32
C ALA A 16 -2.98 4.56 1.44
N VAL A 17 -2.42 5.76 1.59
CA VAL A 17 -2.94 6.76 2.55
C VAL A 17 -4.35 7.20 2.18
N TRP A 18 -4.59 7.51 0.90
CA TRP A 18 -5.91 7.94 0.43
C TRP A 18 -6.97 6.85 0.60
N LEU A 19 -6.65 5.60 0.27
CA LEU A 19 -7.52 4.44 0.49
C LEU A 19 -7.79 4.19 1.97
N SER A 20 -6.79 4.40 2.84
CA SER A 20 -6.98 4.28 4.30
C SER A 20 -7.98 5.32 4.81
N PHE A 21 -7.89 6.57 4.36
CA PHE A 21 -8.90 7.59 4.70
C PHE A 21 -10.28 7.22 4.16
N TYR A 22 -10.38 6.73 2.92
CA TYR A 22 -11.64 6.26 2.36
C TYR A 22 -12.28 5.17 3.24
N PHE A 23 -11.51 4.17 3.70
CA PHE A 23 -12.04 3.11 4.55
C PHE A 23 -12.51 3.60 5.92
N ILE A 24 -11.87 4.64 6.48
CA ILE A 24 -12.32 5.25 7.75
C ILE A 24 -13.71 5.86 7.62
N PHE A 25 -14.02 6.51 6.49
CA PHE A 25 -15.32 7.17 6.27
C PHE A 25 -16.38 6.25 5.66
N HIS A 26 -15.99 5.19 4.96
CA HIS A 26 -16.92 4.29 4.27
C HIS A 26 -17.53 3.24 5.20
N PHE A 27 -16.76 2.72 6.16
CA PHE A 27 -17.24 1.67 7.05
C PHE A 27 -17.83 2.23 8.34
N GLU A 28 -19.00 1.70 8.72
CA GLU A 28 -19.71 2.12 9.93
C GLU A 28 -19.06 1.56 11.21
N THR A 29 -18.47 0.37 11.14
CA THR A 29 -17.85 -0.28 12.31
C THR A 29 -16.33 -0.13 12.32
N TRP A 30 -15.79 0.17 13.51
CA TRP A 30 -14.34 0.28 13.74
C TRP A 30 -13.57 -1.00 13.37
N THR A 31 -14.17 -2.17 13.57
CA THR A 31 -13.58 -3.46 13.19
C THR A 31 -13.34 -3.55 11.69
N MET A 32 -14.33 -3.18 10.86
CA MET A 32 -14.16 -3.19 9.40
C MET A 32 -13.09 -2.18 8.96
N ARG A 33 -13.05 -0.99 9.58
CA ARG A 33 -12.01 0.03 9.31
C ARG A 33 -10.61 -0.54 9.53
N LEU A 34 -10.38 -1.15 10.70
CA LEU A 34 -9.08 -1.71 11.08
C LEU A 34 -8.69 -2.88 10.19
N ILE A 35 -9.63 -3.78 9.88
CA ILE A 35 -9.37 -4.92 8.99
C ILE A 35 -8.98 -4.42 7.60
N SER A 36 -9.73 -3.47 7.01
CA SER A 36 -9.41 -2.95 5.68
C SER A 36 -8.06 -2.24 5.62
N ILE A 37 -7.72 -1.44 6.64
CA ILE A 37 -6.40 -0.79 6.73
C ILE A 37 -5.29 -1.83 6.88
N PHE A 38 -5.49 -2.87 7.71
CA PHE A 38 -4.53 -3.94 7.88
C PHE A 38 -4.33 -4.74 6.58
N THR A 39 -5.40 -5.13 5.91
CA THR A 39 -5.36 -5.84 4.62
C THR A 39 -4.66 -5.01 3.55
N LEU A 40 -4.91 -3.70 3.50
CA LEU A 40 -4.24 -2.81 2.56
C LEU A 40 -2.73 -2.76 2.79
N ASN A 41 -2.30 -2.60 4.05
CA ASN A 41 -0.87 -2.60 4.40
C ASN A 41 -0.20 -3.96 4.10
N ALA A 42 -0.88 -5.07 4.42
CA ALA A 42 -0.39 -6.40 4.08
C ALA A 42 -0.24 -6.59 2.56
N PHE A 43 -1.19 -6.07 1.77
CA PHE A 43 -1.12 -6.11 0.32
C PHE A 43 0.05 -5.29 -0.23
N VAL A 44 0.24 -4.06 0.25
CA VAL A 44 1.37 -3.21 -0.14
C VAL A 44 2.70 -3.88 0.19
N TYR A 45 2.82 -4.49 1.37
CA TYR A 45 4.02 -5.26 1.76
C TYR A 45 4.27 -6.44 0.81
N LEU A 46 3.23 -7.23 0.48
CA LEU A 46 3.37 -8.36 -0.44
C LEU A 46 3.79 -7.91 -1.84
N VAL A 47 3.20 -6.82 -2.35
CA VAL A 47 3.57 -6.24 -3.65
C VAL A 47 5.02 -5.74 -3.61
N ALA A 48 5.42 -5.02 -2.56
CA ALA A 48 6.79 -4.54 -2.40
C ALA A 48 7.79 -5.71 -2.37
N LYS A 49 7.51 -6.76 -1.58
CA LYS A 49 8.34 -7.97 -1.50
C LYS A 49 8.41 -8.73 -2.82
N PHE A 50 7.31 -8.76 -3.58
CA PHE A 50 7.28 -9.41 -4.88
C PHE A 50 8.06 -8.63 -5.94
N LEU A 51 7.97 -7.30 -5.91
CA LEU A 51 8.75 -6.42 -6.77
C LEU A 51 10.24 -6.51 -6.47
N ASP A 52 10.62 -6.57 -5.20
CA ASP A 52 12.01 -6.75 -4.78
C ASP A 52 12.58 -8.10 -5.26
N LYS A 53 11.78 -9.17 -5.15
CA LYS A 53 12.17 -10.50 -5.64
C LYS A 53 12.28 -10.59 -7.17
N LYS A 54 11.44 -9.87 -7.93
CA LYS A 54 11.45 -9.90 -9.41
C LYS A 54 12.43 -8.91 -10.03
N PHE A 55 12.71 -7.80 -9.37
CA PHE A 55 13.65 -6.78 -9.81
C PHE A 55 14.72 -6.56 -8.72
N PRO A 56 15.56 -7.58 -8.44
CA PRO A 56 16.64 -7.43 -7.48
C PRO A 56 17.48 -6.22 -7.90
N CYS A 57 17.61 -5.26 -6.99
CA CYS A 57 18.51 -4.12 -7.15
C CYS A 57 19.93 -4.61 -6.82
N ASP A 58 20.66 -5.10 -7.83
CA ASP A 58 22.10 -4.84 -7.91
C ASP A 58 22.31 -3.53 -8.69
#